data_AF-A0A6L8HZI9-F1
#
_entry.id   AF-A0A6L8HZI9-F1
#
_cell.length_a   1.000
_cell.length_b   1.000
_cell.length_c   1.000
_cell.angle_alpha   90.00
_cell.angle_beta   90.00
_cell.angle_gamma   90.00
#
_symmetry.space_group_name_H-M   'P 1'
#
loop_
_entity.id
_entity.type
_entity.pdbx_description
1 polymer ?
#
loop_
_entity_poly.entity_id
_entity_poly.type
_entity_poly.pdbx_seq_one_letter_code
_entity_poly.pdbx_strand_id
1 'polypeptide(L)'
;MRIALYPGTFDPVTLGHLDIINRATAMVDRLVIGVAINSDKNPLFSLEERVSMITAECRGVSAQSGCEIKVHPFDNLLVDCARDVGANLIV
;
A
#
# COMPACT_ATOMS: atom_id res chain seq x y z
N MET A 1 9.62 -10.99 11.97
CA MET A 1 9.22 -10.48 10.65
C MET A 1 8.85 -9.01 10.79
N ARG A 2 9.46 -8.13 10.00
CA ARG A 2 9.17 -6.70 9.94
C ARG A 2 8.06 -6.49 8.92
N ILE A 3 6.91 -5.99 9.36
CA ILE A 3 5.73 -5.78 8.52
C ILE A 3 5.40 -4.29 8.57
N ALA A 4 5.45 -3.62 7.42
CA ALA A 4 5.03 -2.23 7.31
C ALA A 4 3.66 -2.11 6.64
N LEU A 5 2.89 -1.10 7.06
CA LEU A 5 1.75 -0.57 6.33
C LEU A 5 2.14 0.78 5.71
N TYR A 6 1.99 0.92 4.40
CA TYR A 6 2.06 2.20 3.69
C TYR A 6 0.64 2.58 3.22
N PRO A 7 -0.08 3.41 3.98
CA PRO A 7 -1.47 3.76 3.68
C PRO A 7 -1.56 5.02 2.81
N GLY A 8 -2.56 5.05 1.93
CA GLY A 8 -2.83 6.21 1.09
C GLY A 8 -4.11 6.07 0.27
N THR A 9 -4.59 7.18 -0.28
CA THR A 9 -5.70 7.15 -1.25
C THR A 9 -5.23 6.61 -2.60
N PHE A 10 -4.02 7.00 -3.03
CA PHE A 10 -3.40 6.61 -4.30
C PHE A 10 -4.29 6.86 -5.53
N ASP A 11 -4.63 8.13 -5.74
CA ASP A 11 -5.61 8.56 -6.74
C ASP A 11 -5.01 9.57 -7.73
N PRO A 12 -4.24 9.10 -8.75
CA PRO A 12 -3.74 7.74 -8.93
C PRO A 12 -2.42 7.48 -8.16
N VAL A 13 -1.89 6.26 -8.27
CA VAL A 13 -0.50 5.97 -7.89
C VAL A 13 0.46 6.82 -8.75
N THR A 14 1.59 7.24 -8.17
CA THR A 14 2.56 8.15 -8.80
C THR A 14 3.97 7.59 -8.65
N LEU A 15 4.93 8.12 -9.43
CA LEU A 15 6.34 7.75 -9.28
C LEU A 15 6.90 8.06 -7.89
N GLY A 16 6.38 9.10 -7.21
CA GLY A 16 6.74 9.38 -5.82
C GLY A 16 6.27 8.29 -4.86
N HIS A 17 5.04 7.77 -5.05
CA HIS A 17 4.56 6.63 -4.28
C HIS A 17 5.43 5.38 -4.53
N LEU A 18 5.84 5.14 -5.78
CA LEU A 18 6.71 4.00 -6.12
C LEU A 18 8.12 4.15 -5.54
N ASP A 19 8.67 5.36 -5.46
CA ASP A 19 9.95 5.59 -4.77
C ASP A 19 9.88 5.18 -3.29
N ILE A 20 8.82 5.58 -2.58
CA ILE A 20 8.60 5.22 -1.18
C ILE A 20 8.43 3.70 -1.03
N ILE A 21 7.64 3.07 -1.90
CA ILE A 21 7.44 1.61 -1.92
C ILE A 21 8.79 0.91 -2.10
N ASN A 22 9.58 1.29 -3.11
CA ASN A 22 10.90 0.72 -3.38
C ASN A 22 11.82 0.84 -2.15
N ARG A 23 11.90 2.02 -1.54
CA ARG A 23 12.75 2.27 -0.37
C ARG A 23 12.29 1.47 0.85
N ALA A 24 10.98 1.33 1.04
CA ALA A 24 10.43 0.55 2.13
C ALA A 24 10.78 -0.94 2.02
N THR A 25 10.78 -1.51 0.81
CA THR A 25 11.13 -2.93 0.60
C THR A 25 12.54 -3.30 1.06
N ALA A 26 13.47 -2.35 1.13
CA ALA A 26 14.82 -2.59 1.64
C ALA A 26 14.89 -2.73 3.18
N MET A 27 13.81 -2.37 3.89
CA MET A 27 13.79 -2.28 5.36
C MET A 27 12.89 -3.33 6.02
N VAL A 28 11.97 -3.94 5.27
CA VAL A 28 10.93 -4.84 5.79
C VAL A 28 10.85 -6.15 5.02
N ASP A 29 10.36 -7.19 5.70
CA ASP A 29 10.15 -8.50 5.07
C ASP A 29 8.84 -8.52 4.27
N ARG A 30 7.85 -7.73 4.74
CA ARG A 30 6.53 -7.59 4.11
C ARG A 30 6.08 -6.13 4.12
N LEU A 31 5.62 -5.64 2.98
CA LEU A 31 5.02 -4.32 2.83
C LEU A 31 3.56 -4.45 2.42
N VAL A 32 2.65 -3.91 3.23
CA VAL A 32 1.23 -3.83 2.92
C VAL A 32 0.91 -2.42 2.42
N ILE A 33 0.33 -2.31 1.23
CA ILE A 33 -0.14 -1.04 0.67
C ILE A 33 -1.61 -0.87 1.01
N GLY A 34 -1.90 0.00 1.98
CA GLY A 34 -3.26 0.25 2.46
C GLY A 34 -3.98 1.24 1.56
N VAL A 35 -4.96 0.78 0.77
CA VAL A 35 -5.74 1.66 -0.11
C VAL A 35 -6.99 2.12 0.61
N ALA A 36 -7.00 3.36 1.08
CA ALA A 36 -8.11 3.89 1.85
C ALA A 36 -9.38 4.04 0.98
N ILE A 37 -10.50 3.56 1.52
CA ILE A 37 -11.85 3.81 1.03
C ILE A 37 -12.30 5.10 1.71
N ASN A 38 -12.18 6.22 1.01
CA ASN A 38 -12.59 7.51 1.54
C ASN A 38 -13.70 8.09 0.66
N SER A 39 -14.94 7.75 0.99
CA SER A 39 -16.15 8.16 0.27
C SER A 39 -16.35 9.68 0.28
N ASP A 40 -15.85 10.37 1.30
CA ASP A 40 -16.04 11.82 1.47
C ASP A 40 -15.14 12.66 0.53
N LYS A 41 -14.13 12.03 -0.09
CA LYS A 41 -13.11 12.74 -0.88
C LYS A 41 -13.35 12.71 -2.40
N ASN A 42 -14.44 12.10 -2.87
CA ASN A 42 -14.79 11.99 -4.30
C ASN A 42 -13.57 11.72 -5.21
N PRO A 43 -12.93 10.54 -5.06
CA PRO A 43 -11.72 10.23 -5.82
C PRO A 43 -11.99 10.21 -7.33
N LEU A 44 -10.97 10.55 -8.12
CA LEU A 44 -10.98 10.52 -9.58
C LEU A 44 -11.19 9.10 -10.09
N PHE A 45 -10.59 8.11 -9.42
CA PHE A 45 -10.71 6.69 -9.74
C PHE A 45 -11.46 5.92 -8.67
N SER A 46 -12.22 4.91 -9.10
CA SER A 46 -12.87 3.96 -8.21
C SER A 46 -11.83 3.22 -7.35
N LEU A 47 -12.28 2.64 -6.23
CA LEU A 47 -11.41 1.81 -5.39
C LEU A 47 -10.78 0.66 -6.19
N GLU A 48 -11.57 0.01 -7.03
CA GLU A 48 -11.12 -1.11 -7.85
C GLU A 48 -10.00 -0.68 -8.81
N GLU A 49 -10.18 0.45 -9.51
CA GLU A 49 -9.16 1.00 -10.41
C GLU A 49 -7.87 1.34 -9.65
N ARG A 50 -7.97 1.98 -8.47
CA ARG A 50 -6.80 2.32 -7.65
C ARG A 50 -6.06 1.08 -7.15
N VAL A 51 -6.78 0.08 -6.66
CA VAL A 51 -6.20 -1.21 -6.24
C VAL A 51 -5.54 -1.91 -7.43
N SER A 52 -6.17 -1.92 -8.60
CA SER A 52 -5.63 -2.51 -9.82
C SER A 52 -4.33 -1.83 -10.27
N MET A 53 -4.32 -0.50 -10.32
CA MET A 53 -3.14 0.30 -10.68
C MET A 53 -1.96 0.00 -9.75
N ILE A 54 -2.16 0.10 -8.42
CA ILE A 54 -1.09 -0.18 -7.46
C ILE A 54 -0.61 -1.64 -7.56
N THR A 55 -1.54 -2.59 -7.70
CA THR A 55 -1.20 -4.00 -7.82
C THR A 55 -0.32 -4.25 -9.04
N ALA A 56 -0.61 -3.61 -10.17
CA ALA A 56 0.20 -3.70 -11.38
C ALA A 56 1.62 -3.16 -11.16
N GLU A 57 1.75 -1.96 -10.57
CA GLU A 57 3.05 -1.35 -10.33
C GLU A 57 3.90 -2.12 -9.29
N CYS A 58 3.27 -2.64 -8.22
CA CYS A 58 3.97 -3.33 -7.14
C CYS A 58 4.51 -4.72 -7.55
N ARG A 59 3.98 -5.35 -8.61
CA ARG A 59 4.46 -6.66 -9.09
C ARG A 59 5.94 -6.63 -9.45
N GLY A 60 6.37 -5.61 -10.20
CA GLY A 60 7.77 -5.46 -10.59
C GLY A 60 8.68 -5.23 -9.39
N VAL A 61 8.25 -4.36 -8.46
CA VAL A 61 9.01 -4.05 -7.25
C VAL A 61 9.18 -5.26 -6.33
N SER A 62 8.11 -6.03 -6.10
CA SER A 62 8.17 -7.24 -5.27
C SER A 62 9.11 -8.29 -5.87
N ALA A 63 9.04 -8.51 -7.19
CA ALA A 63 9.92 -9.45 -7.88
C ALA A 63 11.40 -9.05 -7.82
N GLN A 64 11.71 -7.74 -7.87
CA GLN A 64 13.09 -7.24 -7.84
C GLN A 64 13.68 -7.20 -6.42
N SER A 65 12.89 -6.81 -5.43
CA SER A 65 13.34 -6.65 -4.05
C SER A 65 13.36 -7.96 -3.24
N GLY A 66 12.54 -8.95 -3.64
CA GLY A 66 12.30 -10.16 -2.84
C GLY A 66 11.41 -9.91 -1.61
N CYS A 67 10.92 -8.68 -1.41
CA CYS A 67 9.98 -8.31 -0.35
C CYS A 67 8.55 -8.69 -0.78
N GLU A 68 7.77 -9.30 0.12
CA GLU A 68 6.35 -9.58 -0.15
C GLU A 68 5.56 -8.26 -0.11
N ILE A 69 4.95 -7.88 -1.24
CA ILE A 69 4.07 -6.71 -1.30
C ILE A 69 2.62 -7.17 -1.43
N LYS A 70 1.75 -6.69 -0.54
CA LYS A 70 0.31 -6.96 -0.57
C LYS A 70 -0.49 -5.67 -0.64
N VAL A 71 -1.35 -5.53 -1.64
CA VAL A 71 -2.32 -4.43 -1.71
C VAL A 71 -3.55 -4.80 -0.89
N HIS A 72 -3.99 -3.90 -0.01
CA HIS A 72 -5.09 -4.15 0.92
C HIS A 72 -6.01 -2.92 0.98
N PRO A 73 -7.22 -2.99 0.40
CA PRO A 73 -8.22 -1.95 0.60
C PRO A 73 -8.76 -1.99 2.03
N PHE A 74 -9.03 -0.83 2.62
CA PHE A 74 -9.60 -0.73 3.97
C PHE A 74 -10.49 0.51 4.13
N ASP A 75 -11.53 0.41 4.96
CA ASP A 75 -12.52 1.46 5.27
C ASP A 75 -12.59 1.83 6.76
N ASN A 76 -11.73 1.23 7.60
CA ASN A 76 -11.65 1.51 9.02
C ASN A 76 -10.51 2.49 9.37
N LEU A 77 -10.24 2.67 10.66
CA LEU A 77 -9.12 3.50 11.12
C LEU A 77 -7.80 2.87 10.69
N LEU A 78 -6.85 3.71 10.25
CA LEU A 78 -5.50 3.28 9.86
C LEU A 78 -4.82 2.40 10.92
N VAL A 79 -4.98 2.75 12.21
CA VAL A 79 -4.42 1.97 13.31
C VAL A 79 -5.03 0.58 13.45
N ASP A 80 -6.31 0.43 13.10
CA ASP A 80 -6.98 -0.87 13.13
C ASP A 80 -6.55 -1.70 11.93
N CYS A 81 -6.51 -1.12 10.72
CA CYS A 81 -5.91 -1.77 9.56
C CYS A 81 -4.47 -2.23 9.83
N ALA A 82 -3.65 -1.40 10.49
CA ALA A 82 -2.28 -1.77 10.86
C ALA A 82 -2.25 -3.01 11.77
N ARG A 83 -3.16 -3.09 12.75
CA ARG A 83 -3.31 -4.28 13.61
C ARG A 83 -3.79 -5.50 12.82
N ASP A 84 -4.78 -5.33 11.95
CA ASP A 84 -5.39 -6.40 11.14
C ASP A 84 -4.38 -7.10 10.24
N VAL A 85 -3.43 -6.33 9.67
CA VAL A 85 -2.38 -6.85 8.78
C VAL A 85 -1.10 -7.23 9.54
N GLY A 86 -1.08 -7.06 10.86
CA GLY A 86 0.08 -7.34 11.72
C GLY A 86 1.25 -6.38 11.54
N ALA A 87 1.01 -5.18 11.02
CA ALA A 87 2.05 -4.17 10.81
C ALA A 87 2.59 -3.65 12.16
N ASN A 88 3.92 -3.60 12.25
CA ASN A 88 4.66 -3.00 13.36
C ASN A 88 5.40 -1.72 12.97
N LEU A 89 5.31 -1.31 11.70
CA LEU A 89 5.76 -0.01 11.20
C LEU A 89 4.68 0.63 10.32
N ILE A 90 4.62 1.96 10.35
CA ILE A 90 3.93 2.76 9.32
C ILE A 90 5.02 3.43 8.50
N VAL A 91 4.89 3.33 7.18
CA VAL A 91 5.73 4.03 6.20
C VAL A 91 4.95 5.18 5.63
#